data_AF-A0A6U0AHU4-F1
#
_entry.id   AF-A0A6U0AHU4-F1
#
_cell.length_a   1.000
_cell.length_b   1.000
_cell.length_c   1.000
_cell.angle_alpha   90.00
_cell.angle_beta   90.00
_cell.angle_gamma   90.00
#
_symmetry.space_group_name_H-M   'P 1'
#
loop_
_entity.id
_entity.type
_entity.pdbx_description
1 polymer ?
#
loop_
_entity_poly.entity_id
_entity_poly.type
_entity_poly.pdbx_seq_one_letter_code
_entity_poly.pdbx_strand_id
1 'polypeptide(L)'
;MPFAHTASAVVTTARRPRATSVPTTTHVEVWRGVTRVIAHARVQVKTCAHVKNQAYMSVHDATRVDGRHASSNTVEVSRDVRARAQGPSTTPLSPSASQGWRLSDRDYPEGEVILGLEIRSHSIKAALVDTANAEFQRPGVVVPLEDITEQALAAALTKVQKHFSWKGPVGMSYTRLVVRALGGTQKGEELLDNMIPEWRGKVATMIHTEAAAYAEMYFGPGRENSGLVLVCTLGKGFGAVLYDRGQKVRNADFKHLTWTYERELKKLQKEWNWSGVVPQLPADGLLLESVEKYGLSGSGWWLEDLHPSDAPCDKANAILAWASLVDKYLKKICETLAPERLILLPTGGASTLPEDTLLTLFRPGIQQAGLNPDILYIGEFPDRALVKGAAVGAHIELQSKGATNILRNAICQTVTESTTIRALTDAELDWVFKKLDVDKDKRICENDLVRGSCFFGANLSIAEVHGVVKEVAGSATDKISREQLGKWWDAELSHSVVTQITSTLEFEEILSAAKAKKADLITRISVDEGDKRLESVRSDKIVVVKSGFSYCRPCKKFESSYEAIARSYPDICFLKVLGDSTPAAAHLCKDVLEVRSTPDFRIFKGDVLVSQFTGANKMKLEEAIQKVLAEN
;
A
#
# COMPACT_ATOMS: atom_id res chain seq x y z
N MET A 1 -67.56 19.39 31.50
CA MET A 1 -67.49 20.52 30.56
C MET A 1 -66.23 20.40 29.72
N PRO A 2 -66.34 20.75 28.42
CA PRO A 2 -65.86 19.96 27.27
C PRO A 2 -64.91 20.82 26.39
N PHE A 3 -64.44 20.46 25.19
CA PHE A 3 -65.12 20.39 23.88
C PHE A 3 -63.97 20.28 22.81
N ALA A 4 -64.10 19.75 21.59
CA ALA A 4 -65.23 19.24 20.82
C ALA A 4 -64.73 18.32 19.68
N HIS A 5 -65.62 17.39 19.33
CA HIS A 5 -65.62 16.49 18.18
C HIS A 5 -66.00 17.16 16.84
N THR A 6 -65.71 16.47 15.74
CA THR A 6 -66.66 16.03 14.67
C THR A 6 -65.85 15.11 13.72
N ALA A 7 -66.02 13.77 13.68
CA ALA A 7 -67.12 12.91 13.23
C ALA A 7 -67.45 13.02 11.72
N SER A 8 -67.11 11.98 10.93
CA SER A 8 -68.12 11.07 10.35
C SER A 8 -67.47 9.91 9.58
N ALA A 9 -68.10 8.73 9.67
CA ALA A 9 -67.74 7.46 9.04
C ALA A 9 -68.95 6.93 8.25
N VAL A 10 -68.71 6.30 7.09
CA VAL A 10 -69.60 5.33 6.38
C VAL A 10 -68.64 4.50 5.49
N VAL A 11 -68.35 3.20 5.67
CA VAL A 11 -69.12 1.93 5.68
C VAL A 11 -69.52 1.41 4.28
N THR A 12 -68.78 0.37 3.85
CA THR A 12 -69.12 -0.81 3.00
C THR A 12 -69.44 -0.67 1.50
N THR A 13 -68.74 -1.43 0.64
CA THR A 13 -69.16 -2.80 0.20
C THR A 13 -68.17 -3.38 -0.83
N ALA A 14 -68.05 -4.72 -0.82
CA ALA A 14 -67.19 -5.54 -1.66
C ALA A 14 -67.76 -5.76 -3.08
N ARG A 15 -66.87 -6.02 -4.06
CA ARG A 15 -67.13 -6.90 -5.24
C ARG A 15 -65.85 -7.24 -6.02
N ARG A 16 -65.51 -8.53 -6.11
CA ARG A 16 -64.84 -9.24 -7.24
C ARG A 16 -65.94 -9.94 -8.07
N PRO A 17 -65.71 -10.63 -9.23
CA PRO A 17 -64.55 -10.78 -10.14
C PRO A 17 -64.88 -10.71 -11.66
N ARG A 18 -63.86 -10.83 -12.55
CA ARG A 18 -63.77 -11.56 -13.86
C ARG A 18 -62.58 -10.97 -14.66
N ALA A 19 -61.53 -11.67 -15.13
CA ALA A 19 -61.35 -12.92 -15.89
C ALA A 19 -61.67 -12.81 -17.40
N THR A 20 -60.63 -13.05 -18.22
CA THR A 20 -60.50 -13.44 -19.66
C THR A 20 -59.47 -12.54 -20.37
N SER A 21 -58.50 -12.99 -21.18
CA SER A 21 -58.23 -14.28 -21.83
C SER A 21 -56.81 -14.28 -22.44
N VAL A 22 -56.22 -15.47 -22.53
CA VAL A 22 -54.99 -15.87 -23.24
C VAL A 22 -55.25 -15.94 -24.76
N PRO A 23 -54.20 -15.91 -25.61
CA PRO A 23 -53.93 -17.13 -26.40
C PRO A 23 -52.43 -17.51 -26.48
N THR A 24 -52.20 -18.81 -26.25
CA THR A 24 -51.16 -19.71 -26.80
C THR A 24 -51.41 -19.87 -28.31
N THR A 25 -50.53 -20.24 -29.24
CA THR A 25 -49.38 -21.16 -29.37
C THR A 25 -48.85 -20.89 -30.82
N THR A 26 -47.60 -21.13 -31.23
CA THR A 26 -47.14 -22.42 -31.81
C THR A 26 -45.64 -22.37 -32.16
N HIS A 27 -44.97 -23.49 -31.89
CA HIS A 27 -43.68 -23.92 -32.43
C HIS A 27 -43.65 -24.00 -33.97
N VAL A 28 -42.50 -23.70 -34.58
CA VAL A 28 -41.96 -24.40 -35.76
C VAL A 28 -40.44 -24.53 -35.61
N GLU A 29 -39.97 -25.76 -35.41
CA GLU A 29 -38.62 -26.19 -35.78
C GLU A 29 -38.62 -26.65 -37.25
N VAL A 30 -37.46 -26.54 -37.93
CA VAL A 30 -36.78 -27.61 -38.71
C VAL A 30 -36.00 -27.07 -39.95
N TRP A 31 -34.65 -27.06 -39.79
CA TRP A 31 -33.56 -27.57 -40.66
C TRP A 31 -33.08 -26.97 -42.02
N ARG A 32 -31.73 -27.01 -42.14
CA ARG A 32 -30.82 -27.14 -43.33
C ARG A 32 -30.69 -25.94 -44.29
N GLY A 33 -29.51 -25.43 -44.69
CA GLY A 33 -28.10 -25.77 -44.42
C GLY A 33 -27.13 -25.03 -45.38
N VAL A 34 -25.82 -25.08 -45.03
CA VAL A 34 -24.58 -24.98 -45.86
C VAL A 34 -24.33 -23.66 -46.64
N THR A 35 -23.17 -22.97 -46.68
CA THR A 35 -21.73 -23.37 -46.71
C THR A 35 -20.78 -22.16 -46.51
N ARG A 36 -19.64 -22.37 -45.82
CA ARG A 36 -18.24 -21.83 -45.93
C ARG A 36 -17.97 -20.45 -46.58
N VAL A 37 -17.05 -19.62 -46.06
CA VAL A 37 -15.56 -19.75 -46.18
C VAL A 37 -14.78 -19.29 -44.92
N ILE A 38 -13.70 -20.02 -44.67
CA ILE A 38 -12.66 -19.89 -43.63
C ILE A 38 -11.42 -19.21 -44.23
N ALA A 39 -10.67 -18.41 -43.45
CA ALA A 39 -9.21 -18.41 -43.53
C ALA A 39 -8.59 -18.13 -42.14
N HIS A 40 -7.79 -19.11 -41.70
CA HIS A 40 -7.03 -19.19 -40.45
C HIS A 40 -5.62 -18.61 -40.62
N ALA A 41 -5.00 -18.20 -39.51
CA ALA A 41 -3.59 -18.48 -39.26
C ALA A 41 -3.38 -18.89 -37.79
N ARG A 42 -3.00 -20.15 -37.58
CA ARG A 42 -2.45 -20.74 -36.36
C ARG A 42 -0.93 -20.75 -36.48
N VAL A 43 -0.20 -20.55 -35.38
CA VAL A 43 1.10 -21.23 -35.19
C VAL A 43 1.16 -21.82 -33.78
N GLN A 44 1.59 -23.08 -33.76
CA GLN A 44 1.66 -23.99 -32.62
C GLN A 44 2.90 -23.79 -31.74
N VAL A 45 2.72 -24.22 -30.50
CA VAL A 45 3.76 -24.61 -29.52
C VAL A 45 4.57 -25.81 -30.01
N LYS A 46 5.89 -25.82 -29.77
CA LYS A 46 6.69 -27.05 -29.60
C LYS A 46 7.74 -26.88 -28.50
N THR A 47 7.88 -27.94 -27.72
CA THR A 47 8.71 -28.11 -26.53
C THR A 47 10.03 -28.83 -26.85
N CYS A 48 11.04 -28.47 -26.03
CA CYS A 48 12.14 -29.26 -25.42
C CYS A 48 13.18 -30.08 -26.23
N ALA A 49 14.45 -29.85 -25.81
CA ALA A 49 15.47 -30.83 -25.42
C ALA A 49 16.71 -31.07 -26.33
N HIS A 50 17.86 -30.68 -25.75
CA HIS A 50 19.09 -31.46 -25.52
C HIS A 50 20.15 -31.70 -26.63
N VAL A 51 21.40 -31.37 -26.22
CA VAL A 51 22.69 -32.08 -26.44
C VAL A 51 23.71 -31.51 -27.44
N LYS A 52 24.75 -30.93 -26.80
CA LYS A 52 26.22 -31.06 -26.96
C LYS A 52 26.96 -30.70 -28.26
N ASN A 53 28.00 -29.90 -27.97
CA ASN A 53 29.42 -30.06 -28.33
C ASN A 53 29.97 -29.50 -29.64
N GLN A 54 31.07 -28.76 -29.42
CA GLN A 54 32.29 -28.67 -30.21
C GLN A 54 32.16 -28.01 -31.59
N ALA A 55 33.12 -27.30 -32.15
CA ALA A 55 34.40 -26.73 -31.74
C ALA A 55 34.96 -26.12 -33.04
N TYR A 56 35.79 -25.08 -32.90
CA TYR A 56 36.87 -24.70 -33.83
C TYR A 56 36.56 -24.04 -35.18
N MET A 57 37.21 -22.86 -35.35
CA MET A 57 38.11 -22.44 -36.46
C MET A 57 37.60 -22.63 -37.91
N SER A 58 37.78 -21.75 -38.90
CA SER A 58 38.79 -20.73 -39.15
C SER A 58 38.47 -20.12 -40.54
N VAL A 59 38.54 -18.79 -40.66
CA VAL A 59 39.25 -17.99 -41.68
C VAL A 59 38.95 -18.18 -43.19
N HIS A 60 39.04 -17.04 -43.89
CA HIS A 60 39.24 -16.80 -45.34
C HIS A 60 37.98 -16.88 -46.22
N ASP A 61 37.77 -16.04 -47.23
CA ASP A 61 38.36 -14.76 -47.66
C ASP A 61 37.49 -14.26 -48.82
N ALA A 62 37.71 -13.00 -49.19
CA ALA A 62 37.73 -12.51 -50.56
C ALA A 62 36.44 -12.15 -51.31
N THR A 63 36.34 -10.83 -51.52
CA THR A 63 36.14 -10.12 -52.83
C THR A 63 34.71 -10.03 -53.38
N ARG A 64 34.23 -8.94 -54.00
CA ARG A 64 34.78 -7.65 -54.49
C ARG A 64 33.60 -6.77 -54.99
N VAL A 65 33.78 -5.43 -54.99
CA VAL A 65 33.39 -4.44 -56.06
C VAL A 65 31.89 -4.14 -56.21
N ASP A 66 31.33 -2.93 -56.35
CA ASP A 66 31.70 -1.51 -56.58
C ASP A 66 30.42 -0.69 -56.19
N GLY A 67 30.36 0.62 -55.92
CA GLY A 67 31.33 1.71 -55.90
C GLY A 67 30.64 3.09 -55.69
N ARG A 68 31.48 4.13 -55.49
CA ARG A 68 31.29 5.60 -55.71
C ARG A 68 30.19 6.31 -54.87
N HIS A 69 30.35 7.50 -54.27
CA HIS A 69 31.27 8.65 -54.34
C HIS A 69 31.30 9.34 -52.94
N ALA A 70 32.48 9.71 -52.37
CA ALA A 70 33.10 11.06 -52.26
C ALA A 70 32.21 12.11 -51.55
N SER A 71 32.61 12.96 -50.59
CA SER A 71 33.88 13.57 -50.10
C SER A 71 33.58 14.19 -48.70
N SER A 72 34.46 14.60 -47.78
CA SER A 72 35.82 15.17 -47.83
C SER A 72 36.47 15.12 -46.42
N ASN A 73 37.78 14.87 -46.38
CA ASN A 73 38.68 14.95 -45.22
C ASN A 73 39.13 16.39 -44.93
N THR A 74 39.56 16.65 -43.69
CA THR A 74 40.82 17.37 -43.41
C THR A 74 41.45 16.84 -42.11
N VAL A 75 42.76 16.58 -42.18
CA VAL A 75 43.68 16.08 -41.14
C VAL A 75 44.86 17.03 -41.10
N GLU A 76 45.41 17.30 -39.91
CA GLU A 76 46.80 17.71 -39.60
C GLU A 76 46.93 17.61 -38.06
N VAL A 77 47.75 16.80 -37.38
CA VAL A 77 49.19 16.44 -37.36
C VAL A 77 50.14 17.58 -36.96
N SER A 78 50.67 17.53 -35.73
CA SER A 78 52.11 17.72 -35.46
C SER A 78 52.56 17.28 -34.06
N ARG A 79 53.85 16.93 -34.00
CA ARG A 79 54.61 16.19 -32.98
C ARG A 79 55.37 17.09 -31.99
N ASP A 80 55.95 16.41 -30.99
CA ASP A 80 57.19 16.71 -30.22
C ASP A 80 57.06 17.56 -28.92
N VAL A 81 57.78 17.34 -27.81
CA VAL A 81 58.68 16.29 -27.24
C VAL A 81 59.08 16.77 -25.80
N ARG A 82 59.20 15.84 -24.80
CA ARG A 82 59.95 15.94 -23.49
C ARG A 82 59.46 17.00 -22.45
N ALA A 83 59.55 16.85 -21.13
CA ALA A 83 60.01 15.82 -20.19
C ALA A 83 59.56 16.15 -18.74
N ARG A 84 59.60 15.12 -17.87
CA ARG A 84 59.82 15.11 -16.40
C ARG A 84 58.68 15.36 -15.38
N ALA A 85 58.46 14.28 -14.60
CA ALA A 85 58.52 14.20 -13.13
C ALA A 85 57.25 14.44 -12.27
N GLN A 86 56.65 13.31 -11.88
CA GLN A 86 56.19 12.90 -10.54
C GLN A 86 55.21 13.75 -9.72
N GLY A 87 54.01 13.17 -9.54
CA GLY A 87 53.10 13.29 -8.40
C GLY A 87 51.85 12.45 -8.68
N PRO A 88 51.32 11.62 -7.76
CA PRO A 88 50.13 10.83 -8.04
C PRO A 88 48.91 11.76 -8.07
N SER A 89 48.45 12.13 -9.27
CA SER A 89 47.20 12.85 -9.45
C SER A 89 46.04 11.87 -9.35
N THR A 90 45.21 12.10 -8.34
CA THR A 90 43.87 11.52 -8.20
C THR A 90 43.06 11.86 -9.44
N THR A 91 42.87 10.89 -10.33
CA THR A 91 41.93 11.02 -11.45
C THR A 91 40.52 11.02 -10.85
N PRO A 92 39.68 12.05 -11.08
CA PRO A 92 38.26 11.94 -10.78
C PRO A 92 37.73 10.83 -11.67
N LEU A 93 37.17 9.79 -11.05
CA LEU A 93 36.37 8.81 -11.76
C LEU A 93 35.26 9.59 -12.48
N SER A 94 35.28 9.56 -13.81
CA SER A 94 34.15 9.99 -14.62
C SER A 94 32.91 9.26 -14.09
N PRO A 95 31.79 9.95 -13.80
CA PRO A 95 30.55 9.25 -13.52
C PRO A 95 30.27 8.43 -14.78
N SER A 96 30.35 7.10 -14.66
CA SER A 96 29.85 6.21 -15.69
C SER A 96 28.41 6.65 -15.90
N ALA A 97 28.10 7.17 -17.09
CA ALA A 97 26.73 7.35 -17.52
C ALA A 97 26.04 6.03 -17.24
N SER A 98 25.20 6.01 -16.20
CA SER A 98 24.30 4.90 -15.96
C SER A 98 23.55 4.74 -17.27
N GLN A 99 23.70 3.58 -17.90
CA GLN A 99 22.68 3.14 -18.84
C GLN A 99 21.38 3.29 -18.09
N GLY A 100 20.56 4.27 -18.51
CA GLY A 100 19.40 4.72 -17.76
C GLY A 100 18.60 3.51 -17.35
N TRP A 101 18.41 3.35 -16.04
CA TRP A 101 17.51 2.35 -15.51
C TRP A 101 16.15 2.60 -16.16
N ARG A 102 15.72 1.69 -17.04
CA ARG A 102 14.35 1.64 -17.52
C ARG A 102 13.62 0.62 -16.66
N LEU A 103 12.53 1.05 -16.02
CA LEU A 103 11.59 0.13 -15.36
C LEU A 103 11.19 -0.93 -16.40
N SER A 104 11.29 -2.20 -16.02
CA SER A 104 10.92 -3.29 -16.93
C SER A 104 9.40 -3.31 -17.08
N ASP A 105 8.89 -3.81 -18.20
CA ASP A 105 7.43 -3.97 -18.43
C ASP A 105 6.73 -4.82 -17.34
N ARG A 106 7.49 -5.52 -16.49
CA ARG A 106 7.04 -6.34 -15.36
C ARG A 106 7.07 -5.63 -13.99
N ASP A 107 7.67 -4.45 -13.89
CA ASP A 107 7.65 -3.63 -12.66
C ASP A 107 6.36 -2.78 -12.56
N TYR A 108 5.46 -2.99 -13.52
CA TYR A 108 4.17 -2.35 -13.70
C TYR A 108 3.06 -3.40 -13.50
N PRO A 109 1.94 -3.12 -12.80
CA PRO A 109 0.72 -3.94 -12.83
C PRO A 109 0.45 -4.61 -14.17
N GLU A 110 0.56 -5.93 -14.23
CA GLU A 110 -0.23 -6.71 -15.18
C GLU A 110 -1.70 -6.42 -14.82
N GLY A 111 -2.45 -5.78 -15.73
CA GLY A 111 -3.71 -5.08 -15.44
C GLY A 111 -4.67 -5.85 -14.53
N GLU A 112 -4.75 -5.40 -13.28
CA GLU A 112 -5.73 -5.87 -12.32
C GLU A 112 -6.85 -4.84 -12.20
N VAL A 113 -8.07 -5.35 -12.02
CA VAL A 113 -9.21 -4.50 -11.71
C VAL A 113 -9.22 -4.26 -10.21
N ILE A 114 -9.13 -2.99 -9.80
CA ILE A 114 -9.15 -2.59 -8.40
C ILE A 114 -10.24 -1.55 -8.18
N LEU A 115 -10.95 -1.66 -7.06
CA LEU A 115 -11.92 -0.64 -6.65
C LEU A 115 -11.18 0.54 -6.03
N GLY A 116 -11.15 1.68 -6.72
CA GLY A 116 -10.64 2.94 -6.20
C GLY A 116 -11.75 3.75 -5.50
N LEU A 117 -11.41 4.39 -4.39
CA LEU A 117 -12.30 5.28 -3.64
C LEU A 117 -11.62 6.60 -3.31
N GLU A 118 -12.43 7.66 -3.35
CA GLU A 118 -12.09 9.01 -2.90
C GLU A 118 -13.09 9.43 -1.83
N ILE A 119 -12.62 9.53 -0.58
CA ILE A 119 -13.44 9.84 0.60
C ILE A 119 -13.24 11.30 1.01
N ARG A 120 -14.27 12.12 0.78
CA ARG A 120 -14.38 13.50 1.25
C ARG A 120 -15.35 13.61 2.41
N SER A 121 -15.43 14.79 3.01
CA SER A 121 -16.36 15.07 4.12
C SER A 121 -17.83 14.97 3.75
N HIS A 122 -18.18 15.10 2.47
CA HIS A 122 -19.56 15.18 1.97
C HIS A 122 -19.92 14.08 0.98
N SER A 123 -18.97 13.24 0.57
CA SER A 123 -19.22 12.18 -0.42
C SER A 123 -18.08 11.18 -0.52
N ILE A 124 -18.41 9.98 -0.94
CA ILE A 124 -17.49 8.96 -1.45
C ILE A 124 -17.67 8.85 -2.96
N LYS A 125 -16.61 9.04 -3.74
CA LYS A 125 -16.60 8.65 -5.16
C LYS A 125 -15.90 7.32 -5.30
N ALA A 126 -16.40 6.44 -6.15
CA ALA A 126 -15.80 5.13 -6.36
C ALA A 126 -15.95 4.65 -7.80
N ALA A 127 -14.96 3.89 -8.29
CA ALA A 127 -15.01 3.23 -9.60
C ALA A 127 -14.10 1.99 -9.61
N LEU A 128 -14.43 1.03 -10.47
CA LEU A 128 -13.51 -0.06 -10.81
C LEU A 128 -12.53 0.46 -11.86
N VAL A 129 -11.24 0.34 -11.56
CA VAL A 129 -10.13 0.88 -12.35
C VAL A 129 -9.28 -0.29 -12.83
N ASP A 130 -8.99 -0.32 -14.12
CA ASP A 130 -7.92 -1.14 -14.67
C ASP A 130 -6.58 -0.43 -14.40
N THR A 131 -5.72 -1.05 -13.59
CA THR A 131 -4.48 -0.43 -13.13
C THR A 131 -3.39 -0.36 -14.20
N ALA A 132 -3.52 -1.09 -15.31
CA ALA A 132 -2.55 -1.01 -16.41
C ALA A 132 -2.68 0.29 -17.21
N ASN A 133 -3.90 0.81 -17.38
CA ASN A 133 -4.18 1.96 -18.25
C ASN A 133 -4.99 3.09 -17.60
N ALA A 134 -5.33 2.98 -16.31
CA ALA A 134 -6.15 3.96 -15.58
C ALA A 134 -7.58 4.12 -16.11
N GLU A 135 -8.08 3.16 -16.89
CA GLU A 135 -9.43 3.25 -17.43
C GLU A 135 -10.46 2.73 -16.43
N PHE A 136 -11.64 3.35 -16.45
CA PHE A 136 -12.77 2.84 -15.69
C PHE A 136 -13.42 1.70 -16.46
N GLN A 137 -13.53 0.53 -15.83
CA GLN A 137 -14.24 -0.60 -16.45
C GLN A 137 -15.72 -0.31 -16.71
N ARG A 138 -16.30 0.57 -15.89
CA ARG A 138 -17.68 1.06 -16.03
C ARG A 138 -17.85 2.39 -15.29
N PRO A 139 -18.94 3.14 -15.53
CA PRO A 139 -19.20 4.39 -14.83
C PRO A 139 -19.13 4.21 -13.32
N GLY A 140 -18.40 5.09 -12.65
CA GLY A 140 -18.28 5.05 -11.20
C GLY A 140 -19.46 5.72 -10.49
N VAL A 141 -19.60 5.46 -9.20
CA VAL A 141 -20.69 5.97 -8.34
C VAL A 141 -20.21 7.13 -7.46
N VAL A 142 -21.15 7.99 -7.06
CA VAL A 142 -20.96 8.98 -5.99
C VAL A 142 -22.01 8.72 -4.92
N VAL A 143 -21.57 8.47 -3.70
CA VAL A 143 -22.45 8.27 -2.54
C VAL A 143 -22.30 9.48 -1.63
N PRO A 144 -23.37 10.26 -1.38
CA PRO A 144 -23.30 11.40 -0.47
C PRO A 144 -23.06 10.94 0.98
N LEU A 145 -22.37 11.78 1.74
CA LEU A 145 -22.16 11.62 3.18
C LEU A 145 -22.79 12.82 3.90
N GLU A 146 -23.64 12.53 4.89
CA GLU A 146 -24.27 13.55 5.75
C GLU A 146 -23.30 14.01 6.85
N ASP A 147 -22.51 13.07 7.38
CA ASP A 147 -21.43 13.32 8.33
C ASP A 147 -20.27 12.32 8.13
N ILE A 148 -19.24 12.43 8.98
CA ILE A 148 -18.05 11.56 8.92
C ILE A 148 -17.98 10.65 10.16
N THR A 149 -19.13 10.11 10.58
CA THR A 149 -19.18 9.08 11.63
C THR A 149 -18.79 7.72 11.08
N GLU A 150 -18.34 6.82 11.97
CA GLU A 150 -18.03 5.42 11.62
C GLU A 150 -19.24 4.74 10.95
N GLN A 151 -20.45 5.00 11.46
CA GLN A 151 -21.70 4.45 10.95
C GLN A 151 -22.05 4.99 9.56
N ALA A 152 -21.94 6.30 9.34
CA ALA A 152 -22.23 6.90 8.04
C ALA A 152 -21.25 6.42 6.96
N LEU A 153 -19.97 6.35 7.29
CA LEU A 153 -18.95 5.80 6.40
C LEU A 153 -19.18 4.32 6.10
N ALA A 154 -19.44 3.48 7.11
CA ALA A 154 -19.72 2.06 6.91
C ALA A 154 -20.95 1.85 6.02
N ALA A 155 -22.02 2.62 6.24
CA ALA A 155 -23.23 2.56 5.41
C ALA A 155 -22.96 2.99 3.95
N ALA A 156 -22.18 4.05 3.74
CA ALA A 156 -21.82 4.53 2.41
C ALA A 156 -20.90 3.54 1.67
N LEU A 157 -19.87 3.02 2.35
CA LEU A 157 -18.97 2.00 1.81
C LEU A 157 -19.72 0.70 1.48
N THR A 158 -20.70 0.30 2.30
CA THR A 158 -21.57 -0.84 2.01
C THR A 158 -22.41 -0.60 0.74
N LYS A 159 -22.91 0.62 0.51
CA LYS A 159 -23.61 0.96 -0.74
C LYS A 159 -22.68 0.83 -1.95
N VAL A 160 -21.44 1.31 -1.84
CA VAL A 160 -20.42 1.15 -2.89
C VAL A 160 -20.11 -0.32 -3.15
N GLN A 161 -19.86 -1.10 -2.10
CA GLN A 161 -19.56 -2.53 -2.18
C GLN A 161 -20.67 -3.30 -2.89
N LYS A 162 -21.93 -3.06 -2.53
CA LYS A 162 -23.09 -3.69 -3.15
C LYS A 162 -23.29 -3.27 -4.59
N HIS A 163 -23.13 -1.97 -4.89
CA HIS A 163 -23.26 -1.43 -6.24
C HIS A 163 -22.31 -2.14 -7.22
N PHE A 164 -21.06 -2.35 -6.81
CA PHE A 164 -20.09 -3.05 -7.65
C PHE A 164 -20.09 -4.58 -7.48
N SER A 165 -20.76 -5.10 -6.43
CA SER A 165 -20.65 -6.51 -5.99
C SER A 165 -19.19 -6.94 -5.79
N TRP A 166 -18.37 -6.03 -5.25
CA TRP A 166 -16.92 -6.16 -5.24
C TRP A 166 -16.39 -6.83 -3.97
N LYS A 167 -15.50 -7.81 -4.13
CA LYS A 167 -14.80 -8.55 -3.05
C LYS A 167 -13.28 -8.60 -3.23
N GLY A 168 -12.77 -7.88 -4.24
CA GLY A 168 -11.36 -7.82 -4.59
C GLY A 168 -10.62 -6.71 -3.85
N PRO A 169 -9.40 -6.37 -4.30
CA PRO A 169 -8.59 -5.28 -3.75
C PRO A 169 -9.29 -3.92 -3.80
N VAL A 170 -9.00 -3.08 -2.79
CA VAL A 170 -9.62 -1.76 -2.63
C VAL A 170 -8.57 -0.72 -2.26
N GLY A 171 -8.54 0.38 -3.01
CA GLY A 171 -7.76 1.56 -2.67
C GLY A 171 -8.64 2.66 -2.13
N MET A 172 -8.37 3.12 -0.91
CA MET A 172 -9.13 4.19 -0.26
C MET A 172 -8.26 5.43 -0.06
N SER A 173 -8.48 6.43 -0.89
CA SER A 173 -7.92 7.76 -0.65
C SER A 173 -8.84 8.56 0.28
N TYR A 174 -8.26 9.28 1.24
CA TYR A 174 -9.01 10.08 2.20
C TYR A 174 -8.37 11.46 2.47
N THR A 175 -9.15 12.37 3.06
CA THR A 175 -8.62 13.64 3.62
C THR A 175 -8.24 13.49 5.08
N ARG A 176 -7.27 14.28 5.59
CA ARG A 176 -6.92 14.30 7.02
C ARG A 176 -8.12 14.51 7.95
N LEU A 177 -9.13 15.25 7.50
CA LEU A 177 -10.36 15.49 8.26
C LEU A 177 -11.12 14.19 8.52
N VAL A 178 -11.16 13.28 7.55
CA VAL A 178 -11.88 12.01 7.66
C VAL A 178 -11.30 11.14 8.76
N VAL A 179 -10.00 10.84 8.69
CA VAL A 179 -9.36 10.00 9.71
C VAL A 179 -9.29 10.67 11.08
N ARG A 180 -9.21 12.02 11.15
CA ARG A 180 -9.33 12.75 12.42
C ARG A 180 -10.71 12.58 13.06
N ALA A 181 -11.78 12.62 12.27
CA ALA A 181 -13.14 12.39 12.76
C ALA A 181 -13.31 10.96 13.32
N LEU A 182 -12.54 9.99 12.80
CA LEU A 182 -12.50 8.60 13.28
C LEU A 182 -11.55 8.37 14.48
N GLY A 183 -10.98 9.43 15.05
CA GLY A 183 -10.13 9.35 16.24
C GLY A 183 -8.62 9.39 15.99
N GLY A 184 -8.19 9.89 14.82
CA GLY A 184 -6.77 10.08 14.47
C GLY A 184 -6.34 9.20 13.30
N THR A 185 -5.18 9.50 12.69
CA THR A 185 -4.73 8.83 11.45
C THR A 185 -4.69 7.31 11.58
N GLN A 186 -3.92 6.77 12.51
CA GLN A 186 -3.74 5.32 12.66
C GLN A 186 -5.06 4.60 12.93
N LYS A 187 -5.84 5.07 13.91
CA LYS A 187 -7.14 4.49 14.25
C LYS A 187 -8.14 4.61 13.10
N GLY A 188 -8.16 5.75 12.40
CA GLY A 188 -9.05 5.98 11.27
C GLY A 188 -8.74 5.08 10.10
N GLU A 189 -7.46 4.88 9.77
CA GLU A 189 -7.02 3.94 8.74
C GLU A 189 -7.37 2.49 9.10
N GLU A 190 -7.10 2.07 10.35
CA GLU A 190 -7.45 0.74 10.85
C GLU A 190 -8.96 0.48 10.77
N LEU A 191 -9.79 1.48 11.09
CA LEU A 191 -11.24 1.38 10.94
C LEU A 191 -11.64 1.23 9.46
N LEU A 192 -11.10 2.07 8.57
CA LEU A 192 -11.41 2.01 7.13
C LEU A 192 -11.03 0.66 6.51
N ASP A 193 -9.88 0.09 6.90
CA ASP A 193 -9.40 -1.23 6.47
C ASP A 193 -10.35 -2.37 6.89
N ASN A 194 -11.04 -2.21 8.03
CA ASN A 194 -11.86 -3.28 8.63
C ASN A 194 -13.39 -3.08 8.53
N MET A 195 -13.83 -1.91 8.05
CA MET A 195 -15.24 -1.51 7.97
C MET A 195 -16.10 -2.46 7.13
N ILE A 196 -15.55 -2.98 6.03
CA ILE A 196 -16.26 -3.90 5.14
C ILE A 196 -15.66 -5.30 5.27
N PRO A 197 -16.40 -6.29 5.82
CA PRO A 197 -15.89 -7.63 6.06
C PRO A 197 -15.27 -8.30 4.83
N GLU A 198 -15.86 -8.13 3.64
CA GLU A 198 -15.40 -8.73 2.39
C GLU A 198 -14.08 -8.15 1.87
N TRP A 199 -13.66 -6.99 2.39
CA TRP A 199 -12.44 -6.29 1.97
C TRP A 199 -11.28 -6.46 2.95
N ARG A 200 -11.51 -7.08 4.12
CA ARG A 200 -10.46 -7.24 5.15
C ARG A 200 -9.21 -7.91 4.58
N GLY A 201 -8.06 -7.30 4.86
CA GLY A 201 -6.76 -7.74 4.34
C GLY A 201 -6.53 -7.40 2.86
N LYS A 202 -7.43 -6.65 2.22
CA LYS A 202 -7.36 -6.24 0.81
C LYS A 202 -7.56 -4.73 0.63
N VAL A 203 -7.47 -3.94 1.70
CA VAL A 203 -7.57 -2.48 1.63
C VAL A 203 -6.19 -1.85 1.75
N ALA A 204 -5.90 -0.90 0.85
CA ALA A 204 -4.82 0.05 1.05
C ALA A 204 -5.44 1.44 1.26
N THR A 205 -5.15 2.05 2.41
CA THR A 205 -5.57 3.41 2.72
C THR A 205 -4.42 4.38 2.44
N MET A 206 -4.75 5.57 1.93
CA MET A 206 -3.75 6.60 1.63
C MET A 206 -4.37 8.00 1.70
N ILE A 207 -3.54 9.02 1.93
CA ILE A 207 -4.03 10.39 1.85
C ILE A 207 -4.24 10.82 0.39
N HIS A 208 -5.15 11.76 0.12
CA HIS A 208 -5.37 12.28 -1.23
C HIS A 208 -4.09 12.71 -1.97
N THR A 209 -3.12 13.31 -1.28
CA THR A 209 -1.84 13.69 -1.90
C THR A 209 -1.09 12.47 -2.43
N GLU A 210 -1.08 11.36 -1.68
CA GLU A 210 -0.46 10.11 -2.14
C GLU A 210 -1.21 9.49 -3.30
N ALA A 211 -2.55 9.46 -3.25
CA ALA A 211 -3.35 8.96 -4.36
C ALA A 211 -3.09 9.77 -5.64
N ALA A 212 -3.10 11.10 -5.55
CA ALA A 212 -2.79 11.95 -6.68
C ALA A 212 -1.36 11.70 -7.21
N ALA A 213 -0.39 11.54 -6.30
CA ALA A 213 0.97 11.21 -6.69
C ALA A 213 1.07 9.84 -7.38
N TYR A 214 0.35 8.81 -6.92
CA TYR A 214 0.30 7.53 -7.62
C TYR A 214 -0.25 7.66 -9.05
N ALA A 215 -1.23 8.54 -9.29
CA ALA A 215 -1.69 8.80 -10.65
C ALA A 215 -0.58 9.45 -11.52
N GLU A 216 0.10 10.47 -11.00
CA GLU A 216 1.17 11.17 -11.72
C GLU A 216 2.42 10.31 -11.96
N MET A 217 2.77 9.47 -11.00
CA MET A 217 3.91 8.56 -11.11
C MET A 217 3.68 7.47 -12.15
N TYR A 218 2.42 7.15 -12.44
CA TYR A 218 2.08 5.99 -13.25
C TYR A 218 1.58 6.36 -14.65
N PHE A 219 0.80 7.45 -14.75
CA PHE A 219 0.21 7.92 -16.00
C PHE A 219 0.65 9.33 -16.38
N GLY A 220 1.28 10.06 -15.46
CA GLY A 220 1.70 11.44 -15.66
C GLY A 220 3.20 11.60 -15.84
N PRO A 221 3.73 12.82 -15.62
CA PRO A 221 5.13 13.16 -15.82
C PRO A 221 6.09 12.36 -14.93
N GLY A 222 5.63 11.65 -13.90
CA GLY A 222 6.49 10.84 -13.04
C GLY A 222 6.92 9.51 -13.67
N ARG A 223 6.17 9.02 -14.68
CA ARG A 223 6.35 7.68 -15.25
C ARG A 223 7.74 7.40 -15.82
N GLU A 224 8.33 8.39 -16.48
CA GLU A 224 9.61 8.25 -17.18
C GLU A 224 10.82 8.66 -16.33
N ASN A 225 10.64 8.87 -15.02
CA ASN A 225 11.73 9.23 -14.13
C ASN A 225 12.07 8.10 -13.15
N SER A 226 13.29 7.56 -13.27
CA SER A 226 13.84 6.58 -12.35
C SER A 226 14.52 7.21 -11.12
N GLY A 227 14.77 8.52 -11.13
CA GLY A 227 15.42 9.24 -10.04
C GLY A 227 14.42 9.74 -8.98
N LEU A 228 14.83 10.77 -8.25
CA LEU A 228 14.03 11.34 -7.18
C LEU A 228 12.91 12.24 -7.74
N VAL A 229 11.65 11.83 -7.55
CA VAL A 229 10.46 12.59 -7.96
C VAL A 229 9.72 13.12 -6.74
N LEU A 230 9.59 14.44 -6.65
CA LEU A 230 8.79 15.11 -5.64
C LEU A 230 7.43 15.47 -6.24
N VAL A 231 6.34 15.00 -5.62
CA VAL A 231 4.98 15.39 -5.99
C VAL A 231 4.40 16.26 -4.90
N CYS A 232 4.01 17.48 -5.26
CA CYS A 232 3.42 18.47 -4.36
C CYS A 232 1.95 18.72 -4.76
N THR A 233 1.02 18.72 -3.81
CA THR A 233 -0.36 19.16 -4.03
C THR A 233 -0.61 20.53 -3.42
N LEU A 234 -1.23 21.41 -4.20
CA LEU A 234 -1.58 22.77 -3.81
C LEU A 234 -3.10 22.95 -3.76
N GLY A 235 -3.65 23.01 -2.55
CA GLY A 235 -5.09 23.17 -2.33
C GLY A 235 -5.41 23.99 -1.08
N LYS A 236 -6.51 23.65 -0.41
CA LYS A 236 -6.81 24.22 0.93
C LYS A 236 -5.71 23.93 1.95
N GLY A 237 -4.88 22.93 1.68
CA GLY A 237 -3.63 22.64 2.38
C GLY A 237 -2.53 22.29 1.39
N PHE A 238 -1.30 22.21 1.90
CA PHE A 238 -0.13 21.78 1.15
C PHE A 238 0.12 20.29 1.43
N GLY A 239 0.48 19.56 0.39
CA GLY A 239 0.90 18.16 0.50
C GLY A 239 2.17 17.94 -0.30
N ALA A 240 3.01 17.04 0.18
CA ALA A 240 4.18 16.57 -0.55
C ALA A 240 4.35 15.07 -0.31
N VAL A 241 4.77 14.36 -1.35
CA VAL A 241 5.14 12.95 -1.33
C VAL A 241 6.37 12.78 -2.21
N LEU A 242 7.32 11.97 -1.76
CA LEU A 242 8.58 11.75 -2.44
C LEU A 242 8.62 10.32 -2.98
N TYR A 243 9.12 10.14 -4.19
CA TYR A 243 9.32 8.86 -4.84
C TYR A 243 10.77 8.73 -5.26
N ASP A 244 11.34 7.54 -5.10
CA ASP A 244 12.64 7.15 -5.65
C ASP A 244 12.40 5.87 -6.47
N ARG A 245 12.90 5.83 -7.71
CA ARG A 245 12.72 4.69 -8.63
C ARG A 245 11.27 4.22 -8.75
N GLY A 246 10.34 5.18 -8.91
CA GLY A 246 8.91 4.90 -9.03
C GLY A 246 8.20 4.49 -7.74
N GLN A 247 8.91 4.42 -6.62
CA GLN A 247 8.40 3.88 -5.35
C GLN A 247 8.37 4.95 -4.25
N LYS A 248 7.24 5.07 -3.55
CA LYS A 248 7.03 6.08 -2.49
C LYS A 248 8.09 5.96 -1.38
N VAL A 249 8.91 6.97 -1.16
CA VAL A 249 9.89 7.00 -0.06
C VAL A 249 9.13 6.99 1.27
N ARG A 250 9.19 5.87 1.98
CA ARG A 250 8.55 5.70 3.29
C ARG A 250 9.24 6.66 4.30
N ASN A 251 8.60 7.01 5.41
CA ASN A 251 9.15 7.89 6.47
C ASN A 251 9.60 9.32 6.08
N ALA A 252 9.48 9.74 4.83
CA ALA A 252 9.66 11.13 4.44
C ALA A 252 8.50 11.97 5.01
N ASP A 253 8.74 12.68 6.11
CA ASP A 253 7.72 13.50 6.78
C ASP A 253 7.81 14.98 6.38
N PHE A 254 6.83 15.42 5.58
CA PHE A 254 6.70 16.81 5.14
C PHE A 254 5.72 17.64 5.97
N LYS A 255 5.14 17.10 7.06
CA LYS A 255 4.09 17.77 7.84
C LYS A 255 4.56 19.09 8.43
N HIS A 256 5.76 19.13 9.01
CA HIS A 256 6.28 20.37 9.61
C HIS A 256 6.43 21.49 8.57
N LEU A 257 6.95 21.16 7.39
CA LEU A 257 7.10 22.12 6.30
C LEU A 257 5.73 22.54 5.77
N THR A 258 4.88 21.60 5.36
CA THR A 258 3.55 21.88 4.81
C THR A 258 2.68 22.68 5.79
N TRP A 259 2.66 22.34 7.09
CA TRP A 259 1.91 23.10 8.11
C TRP A 259 2.43 24.52 8.32
N THR A 260 3.74 24.74 8.15
CA THR A 260 4.31 26.08 8.27
C THR A 260 3.75 26.98 7.17
N TYR A 261 3.82 26.55 5.91
CA TYR A 261 3.31 27.31 4.79
C TYR A 261 1.78 27.37 4.74
N GLU A 262 1.06 26.34 5.25
CA GLU A 262 -0.40 26.41 5.44
C GLU A 262 -0.80 27.51 6.45
N ARG A 263 -0.03 27.72 7.52
CA ARG A 263 -0.30 28.78 8.49
C ARG A 263 -0.03 30.16 7.89
N GLU A 264 1.06 30.31 7.14
CA GLU A 264 1.35 31.55 6.42
C GLU A 264 0.28 31.85 5.37
N LEU A 265 -0.21 30.84 4.63
CA LEU A 265 -1.29 31.01 3.67
C LEU A 265 -2.57 31.54 4.35
N LYS A 266 -2.90 31.03 5.55
CA LYS A 266 -4.06 31.53 6.32
C LYS A 266 -3.89 32.97 6.81
N LYS A 267 -2.68 33.36 7.21
CA LYS A 267 -2.39 34.75 7.57
C LYS A 267 -2.58 35.65 6.37
N LEU A 268 -2.03 35.24 5.22
CA LEU A 268 -2.11 35.97 3.97
C LEU A 268 -3.56 36.12 3.48
N GLN A 269 -4.35 35.04 3.54
CA GLN A 269 -5.78 35.06 3.26
C GLN A 269 -6.54 36.09 4.11
N LYS A 270 -6.19 36.19 5.39
CA LYS A 270 -6.81 37.15 6.32
C LYS A 270 -6.40 38.59 6.01
N GLU A 271 -5.11 38.80 5.71
CA GLU A 271 -4.56 40.12 5.40
C GLU A 271 -5.15 40.69 4.10
N TRP A 272 -5.23 39.87 3.05
CA TRP A 272 -5.72 40.25 1.73
C TRP A 272 -7.22 39.96 1.53
N ASN A 273 -7.91 39.50 2.57
CA ASN A 273 -9.35 39.26 2.61
C ASN A 273 -9.89 38.39 1.46
N TRP A 274 -9.24 37.26 1.17
CA TRP A 274 -9.77 36.26 0.21
C TRP A 274 -10.13 34.93 0.89
N SER A 275 -10.96 34.15 0.20
CA SER A 275 -11.32 32.79 0.60
C SER A 275 -11.03 31.80 -0.53
N GLY A 276 -10.89 30.51 -0.19
CA GLY A 276 -10.54 29.48 -1.17
C GLY A 276 -9.05 29.16 -1.22
N VAL A 277 -8.59 28.57 -2.32
CA VAL A 277 -7.20 28.11 -2.49
C VAL A 277 -6.30 29.24 -3.01
N VAL A 278 -6.79 29.96 -4.01
CA VAL A 278 -6.13 31.07 -4.70
C VAL A 278 -7.10 32.26 -4.67
N PRO A 279 -6.62 33.52 -4.66
CA PRO A 279 -7.47 34.70 -4.84
C PRO A 279 -8.29 34.63 -6.14
N GLN A 280 -9.36 35.41 -6.23
CA GLN A 280 -10.13 35.51 -7.47
C GLN A 280 -9.27 36.09 -8.60
N LEU A 281 -9.24 35.40 -9.73
CA LEU A 281 -8.52 35.84 -10.92
C LEU A 281 -9.12 37.15 -11.44
N PRO A 282 -8.29 38.17 -11.76
CA PRO A 282 -8.77 39.37 -12.42
C PRO A 282 -9.22 39.02 -13.86
N ALA A 283 -10.33 39.61 -14.30
CA ALA A 283 -10.99 39.27 -15.56
C ALA A 283 -10.39 40.00 -16.78
N ASP A 284 -9.42 40.90 -16.56
CA ASP A 284 -8.93 41.89 -17.51
C ASP A 284 -7.58 41.53 -18.16
N GLY A 285 -7.02 40.36 -17.87
CA GLY A 285 -5.73 39.92 -18.44
C GLY A 285 -4.49 40.55 -17.80
N LEU A 286 -4.67 41.46 -16.82
CA LEU A 286 -3.56 42.13 -16.12
C LEU A 286 -2.65 41.18 -15.34
N LEU A 287 -3.11 39.94 -15.07
CA LEU A 287 -2.30 38.93 -14.41
C LEU A 287 -1.08 38.54 -15.25
N LEU A 288 -1.24 38.34 -16.56
CA LEU A 288 -0.13 37.97 -17.44
C LEU A 288 0.89 39.11 -17.53
N GLU A 289 0.43 40.35 -17.71
CA GLU A 289 1.31 41.53 -17.70
C GLU A 289 2.06 41.69 -16.37
N SER A 290 1.37 41.41 -15.25
CA SER A 290 1.99 41.44 -13.92
C SER A 290 3.00 40.31 -13.76
N VAL A 291 2.68 39.10 -14.18
CA VAL A 291 3.59 37.95 -14.14
C VAL A 291 4.78 38.15 -15.06
N GLU A 292 4.65 38.78 -16.22
CA GLU A 292 5.77 39.14 -17.10
C GLU A 292 6.64 40.24 -16.47
N LYS A 293 6.01 41.26 -15.86
CA LYS A 293 6.71 42.36 -15.20
C LYS A 293 7.48 41.92 -13.96
N TYR A 294 6.92 41.00 -13.17
CA TYR A 294 7.47 40.55 -11.89
C TYR A 294 8.15 39.18 -11.97
N GLY A 295 7.97 38.42 -13.06
CA GLY A 295 8.50 37.07 -13.27
C GLY A 295 9.98 37.03 -13.67
N LEU A 296 10.36 35.96 -14.38
CA LEU A 296 11.72 35.44 -14.59
C LEU A 296 12.84 36.42 -14.99
N SER A 297 12.57 37.69 -15.32
CA SER A 297 13.60 38.70 -15.63
C SER A 297 14.22 39.42 -14.42
N GLY A 298 13.70 39.21 -13.20
CA GLY A 298 14.36 39.62 -11.96
C GLY A 298 14.23 41.09 -11.57
N SER A 299 13.40 41.35 -10.55
CA SER A 299 13.66 42.22 -9.40
C SER A 299 12.50 42.07 -8.40
N GLY A 300 12.74 41.49 -7.22
CA GLY A 300 11.90 41.63 -6.02
C GLY A 300 10.38 41.52 -6.19
N TRP A 301 9.84 40.30 -6.29
CA TRP A 301 8.39 40.04 -6.14
C TRP A 301 8.10 39.17 -4.93
N TRP A 302 9.05 39.07 -4.00
CA TRP A 302 8.86 38.31 -2.78
C TRP A 302 7.84 39.02 -1.91
N LEU A 303 7.07 38.23 -1.15
CA LEU A 303 5.99 38.69 -0.28
C LEU A 303 6.30 39.97 0.53
N GLU A 304 7.57 40.18 0.89
CA GLU A 304 8.04 41.36 1.63
C GLU A 304 7.82 42.69 0.88
N ASP A 305 7.78 42.65 -0.46
CA ASP A 305 7.61 43.82 -1.33
C ASP A 305 6.14 44.03 -1.77
N LEU A 306 5.23 43.12 -1.39
CA LEU A 306 3.81 43.13 -1.79
C LEU A 306 2.91 43.45 -0.60
N HIS A 307 2.11 44.51 -0.69
CA HIS A 307 1.17 44.93 0.35
C HIS A 307 -0.22 45.24 -0.24
N PRO A 308 -1.31 45.01 0.53
CA PRO A 308 -2.64 45.43 0.13
C PRO A 308 -2.70 46.95 -0.13
N SER A 309 -3.45 47.36 -1.14
CA SER A 309 -3.65 48.74 -1.58
C SER A 309 -5.13 48.99 -1.93
N ASP A 310 -5.60 50.22 -1.70
CA ASP A 310 -6.95 50.65 -2.10
C ASP A 310 -7.10 50.84 -3.63
N ALA A 311 -6.07 50.55 -4.43
CA ALA A 311 -6.06 50.71 -5.88
C ALA A 311 -6.88 49.60 -6.61
N PRO A 312 -7.55 49.91 -7.74
CA PRO A 312 -8.42 48.96 -8.46
C PRO A 312 -7.73 47.69 -8.99
N CYS A 313 -6.39 47.65 -9.03
CA CYS A 313 -5.58 46.55 -9.59
C CYS A 313 -5.13 45.50 -8.56
N ASP A 314 -5.58 45.57 -7.30
CA ASP A 314 -4.96 44.81 -6.21
C ASP A 314 -5.23 43.29 -6.19
N LYS A 315 -6.05 42.79 -7.13
CA LYS A 315 -6.25 41.35 -7.35
C LYS A 315 -5.03 40.66 -7.95
N ALA A 316 -4.27 41.36 -8.81
CA ALA A 316 -3.03 40.84 -9.36
C ALA A 316 -1.96 40.71 -8.25
N ASN A 317 -1.87 41.70 -7.37
CA ASN A 317 -0.97 41.67 -6.22
C ASN A 317 -1.33 40.55 -5.23
N ALA A 318 -2.61 40.31 -4.97
CA ALA A 318 -3.04 39.18 -4.14
C ALA A 318 -2.59 37.83 -4.71
N ILE A 319 -2.66 37.65 -6.04
CA ILE A 319 -2.20 36.43 -6.71
C ILE A 319 -0.69 36.33 -6.65
N LEU A 320 0.05 37.41 -6.86
CA LEU A 320 1.50 37.42 -6.74
C LEU A 320 1.94 37.12 -5.30
N ALA A 321 1.23 37.64 -4.29
CA ALA A 321 1.50 37.35 -2.88
C ALA A 321 1.27 35.86 -2.57
N TRP A 322 0.17 35.29 -3.05
CA TRP A 322 -0.10 33.85 -2.96
C TRP A 322 0.99 33.03 -3.67
N ALA A 323 1.32 33.39 -4.91
CA ALA A 323 2.31 32.71 -5.72
C ALA A 323 3.69 32.78 -5.07
N SER A 324 4.03 33.91 -4.46
CA SER A 324 5.29 34.14 -3.77
C SER A 324 5.44 33.19 -2.57
N LEU A 325 4.37 33.01 -1.80
CA LEU A 325 4.36 32.05 -0.71
C LEU A 325 4.57 30.62 -1.20
N VAL A 326 3.91 30.24 -2.30
CA VAL A 326 4.05 28.91 -2.90
C VAL A 326 5.45 28.70 -3.46
N ASP A 327 6.01 29.70 -4.15
CA ASP A 327 7.37 29.66 -4.69
C ASP A 327 8.43 29.56 -3.57
N LYS A 328 8.23 30.28 -2.44
CA LYS A 328 9.06 30.12 -1.23
C LYS A 328 8.98 28.70 -0.67
N TYR A 329 7.79 28.09 -0.69
CA TYR A 329 7.62 26.69 -0.26
C TYR A 329 8.37 25.72 -1.18
N LEU A 330 8.21 25.88 -2.51
CA LEU A 330 8.86 25.05 -3.51
C LEU A 330 10.39 25.19 -3.46
N LYS A 331 10.91 26.42 -3.36
CA LYS A 331 12.33 26.68 -3.10
C LYS A 331 12.82 25.89 -1.90
N LYS A 332 12.13 26.01 -0.75
CA LYS A 332 12.59 25.41 0.51
C LYS A 332 12.61 23.88 0.46
N ILE A 333 11.60 23.26 -0.13
CA ILE A 333 11.56 21.79 -0.26
C ILE A 333 12.60 21.30 -1.28
N CYS A 334 12.80 22.02 -2.38
CA CYS A 334 13.80 21.71 -3.39
C CYS A 334 15.24 21.83 -2.88
N GLU A 335 15.57 22.85 -2.08
CA GLU A 335 16.88 22.97 -1.42
C GLU A 335 17.21 21.77 -0.53
N THR A 336 16.19 21.16 0.06
CA THR A 336 16.36 20.07 1.02
C THR A 336 16.50 18.72 0.31
N LEU A 337 15.74 18.50 -0.76
CA LEU A 337 15.62 17.19 -1.40
C LEU A 337 16.41 17.06 -2.71
N ALA A 338 16.66 18.18 -3.40
CA ALA A 338 17.24 18.21 -4.74
C ALA A 338 16.59 17.19 -5.72
N PRO A 339 15.26 17.24 -5.94
CA PRO A 339 14.58 16.29 -6.81
C PRO A 339 15.01 16.45 -8.27
N GLU A 340 15.04 15.33 -9.00
CA GLU A 340 15.24 15.32 -10.46
C GLU A 340 13.98 15.71 -11.23
N ARG A 341 12.80 15.58 -10.58
CA ARG A 341 11.52 16.03 -11.11
C ARG A 341 10.59 16.49 -10.01
N LEU A 342 9.95 17.63 -10.21
CA LEU A 342 8.95 18.21 -9.34
C LEU A 342 7.62 18.27 -10.09
N ILE A 343 6.60 17.58 -9.58
CA ILE A 343 5.25 17.62 -10.13
C ILE A 343 4.38 18.42 -9.16
N LEU A 344 3.83 19.53 -9.62
CA LEU A 344 2.91 20.37 -8.85
C LEU A 344 1.48 20.12 -9.31
N LEU A 345 0.62 19.71 -8.39
CA LEU A 345 -0.79 19.43 -8.61
C LEU A 345 -1.66 20.53 -7.99
N PRO A 346 -2.00 21.58 -8.74
CA PRO A 346 -2.92 22.61 -8.28
C PRO A 346 -4.35 22.05 -8.17
N THR A 347 -5.14 22.62 -7.25
CA THR A 347 -6.54 22.22 -7.06
C THR A 347 -7.46 23.43 -6.90
N GLY A 348 -8.76 23.25 -7.17
CA GLY A 348 -9.75 24.32 -7.04
C GLY A 348 -9.49 25.46 -8.02
N GLY A 349 -9.57 26.71 -7.57
CA GLY A 349 -9.29 27.85 -8.45
C GLY A 349 -7.85 27.89 -8.98
N ALA A 350 -6.88 27.25 -8.29
CA ALA A 350 -5.50 27.23 -8.78
C ALA A 350 -5.34 26.37 -10.04
N SER A 351 -6.19 25.33 -10.22
CA SER A 351 -6.14 24.47 -11.41
C SER A 351 -6.80 25.11 -12.63
N THR A 352 -7.39 26.30 -12.51
CA THR A 352 -7.93 27.05 -13.66
C THR A 352 -6.92 28.03 -14.24
N LEU A 353 -5.75 28.20 -13.59
CA LEU A 353 -4.66 29.00 -14.13
C LEU A 353 -3.99 28.26 -15.30
N PRO A 354 -3.60 28.96 -16.38
CA PRO A 354 -2.84 28.36 -17.46
C PRO A 354 -1.51 27.79 -16.96
N GLU A 355 -1.09 26.67 -17.55
CA GLU A 355 0.16 26.00 -17.21
C GLU A 355 1.37 26.94 -17.31
N ASP A 356 1.50 27.67 -18.43
CA ASP A 356 2.60 28.63 -18.63
C ASP A 356 2.66 29.71 -17.55
N THR A 357 1.50 30.13 -17.04
CA THR A 357 1.42 31.08 -15.93
C THR A 357 1.97 30.47 -14.64
N LEU A 358 1.57 29.24 -14.31
CA LEU A 358 2.07 28.53 -13.12
C LEU A 358 3.58 28.25 -13.21
N LEU A 359 4.06 27.84 -14.38
CA LEU A 359 5.50 27.63 -14.62
C LEU A 359 6.28 28.93 -14.44
N THR A 360 5.80 30.05 -14.99
CA THR A 360 6.45 31.35 -14.84
C THR A 360 6.50 31.82 -13.39
N LEU A 361 5.44 31.55 -12.62
CA LEU A 361 5.36 31.90 -11.20
C LEU A 361 6.29 31.07 -10.31
N PHE A 362 6.54 29.79 -10.64
CA PHE A 362 7.17 28.84 -9.70
C PHE A 362 8.56 28.33 -10.11
N ARG A 363 8.99 28.57 -11.34
CA ARG A 363 10.38 28.31 -11.78
C ARG A 363 11.42 29.17 -11.05
N PRO A 364 11.17 30.45 -10.68
CA PRO A 364 12.15 31.25 -9.96
C PRO A 364 12.63 30.62 -8.65
N GLY A 365 11.74 30.06 -7.82
CA GLY A 365 12.11 29.44 -6.55
C GLY A 365 12.95 28.18 -6.74
N ILE A 366 12.70 27.41 -7.81
CA ILE A 366 13.48 26.22 -8.17
C ILE A 366 14.89 26.61 -8.61
N GLN A 367 15.00 27.64 -9.46
CA GLN A 367 16.29 28.18 -9.87
C GLN A 367 17.09 28.69 -8.68
N GLN A 368 16.44 29.39 -7.73
CA GLN A 368 17.08 29.87 -6.51
C GLN A 368 17.42 28.77 -5.51
N ALA A 369 16.81 27.59 -5.62
CA ALA A 369 17.23 26.39 -4.91
C ALA A 369 18.49 25.74 -5.53
N GLY A 370 19.03 26.30 -6.62
CA GLY A 370 20.20 25.77 -7.33
C GLY A 370 19.88 24.64 -8.31
N LEU A 371 18.60 24.45 -8.67
CA LEU A 371 18.16 23.38 -9.58
C LEU A 371 17.80 23.96 -10.96
N ASN A 372 17.77 23.08 -11.96
CA ASN A 372 17.23 23.44 -13.28
C ASN A 372 15.71 23.73 -13.15
N PRO A 373 15.20 24.91 -13.55
CA PRO A 373 13.77 25.22 -13.48
C PRO A 373 12.87 24.29 -14.32
N ASP A 374 13.42 23.62 -15.34
CA ASP A 374 12.68 22.71 -16.22
C ASP A 374 12.34 21.36 -15.57
N ILE A 375 12.76 21.12 -14.32
CA ILE A 375 12.30 19.96 -13.55
C ILE A 375 10.84 20.09 -13.09
N LEU A 376 10.25 21.30 -13.16
CA LEU A 376 8.87 21.56 -12.77
C LEU A 376 7.88 21.17 -13.88
N TYR A 377 6.94 20.32 -13.52
CA TYR A 377 5.79 19.95 -14.32
C TYR A 377 4.52 20.30 -13.56
N ILE A 378 3.53 20.85 -14.26
CA ILE A 378 2.18 20.99 -13.71
C ILE A 378 1.46 19.68 -13.98
N GLY A 379 1.13 18.95 -12.93
CA GLY A 379 0.39 17.70 -13.06
C GLY A 379 -1.03 17.98 -13.52
N GLU A 380 -1.51 17.19 -14.47
CA GLU A 380 -2.90 17.25 -14.89
C GLU A 380 -3.76 16.50 -13.87
N PHE A 381 -4.89 17.07 -13.46
CA PHE A 381 -5.82 16.39 -12.57
C PHE A 381 -7.03 15.89 -13.38
N PRO A 382 -6.90 14.77 -14.15
CA PRO A 382 -8.00 14.28 -14.98
C PRO A 382 -9.19 13.86 -14.11
N ASP A 383 -10.36 13.66 -14.75
CA ASP A 383 -11.57 13.31 -14.02
C ASP A 383 -11.33 12.08 -13.12
N ARG A 384 -11.67 12.25 -11.84
CA ARG A 384 -11.48 11.27 -10.76
C ARG A 384 -10.05 10.73 -10.64
N ALA A 385 -9.03 11.56 -10.87
CA ALA A 385 -7.61 11.19 -10.68
C ALA A 385 -7.33 10.54 -9.31
N LEU A 386 -7.99 11.01 -8.23
CA LEU A 386 -7.84 10.41 -6.90
C LEU A 386 -8.39 8.97 -6.81
N VAL A 387 -9.46 8.67 -7.54
CA VAL A 387 -10.00 7.30 -7.61
C VAL A 387 -9.03 6.39 -8.36
N LYS A 388 -8.49 6.85 -9.49
CA LYS A 388 -7.48 6.12 -10.28
C LYS A 388 -6.21 5.88 -9.46
N GLY A 389 -5.69 6.94 -8.87
CA GLY A 389 -4.52 6.93 -8.02
C GLY A 389 -4.68 6.07 -6.77
N ALA A 390 -5.87 6.04 -6.16
CA ALA A 390 -6.16 5.13 -5.05
C ALA A 390 -6.08 3.66 -5.49
N ALA A 391 -6.64 3.32 -6.65
CA ALA A 391 -6.58 1.97 -7.20
C ALA A 391 -5.15 1.54 -7.53
N VAL A 392 -4.38 2.38 -8.22
CA VAL A 392 -2.95 2.11 -8.51
C VAL A 392 -2.13 1.98 -7.23
N GLY A 393 -2.31 2.92 -6.29
CA GLY A 393 -1.62 2.87 -5.00
C GLY A 393 -1.95 1.58 -4.24
N ALA A 394 -3.19 1.10 -4.31
CA ALA A 394 -3.57 -0.17 -3.70
C ALA A 394 -2.93 -1.37 -4.38
N HIS A 395 -2.82 -1.38 -5.71
CA HIS A 395 -2.09 -2.43 -6.40
C HIS A 395 -0.65 -2.54 -5.88
N ILE A 396 0.06 -1.40 -5.82
CA ILE A 396 1.46 -1.34 -5.40
C ILE A 396 1.62 -1.72 -3.91
N GLU A 397 0.81 -1.13 -3.03
CA GLU A 397 0.93 -1.34 -1.58
C GLU A 397 0.46 -2.74 -1.16
N LEU A 398 -0.56 -3.32 -1.82
CA LEU A 398 -1.03 -4.67 -1.53
C LEU A 398 -0.11 -5.74 -2.12
N GLN A 399 0.49 -5.51 -3.30
CA GLN A 399 1.54 -6.39 -3.82
C GLN A 399 2.79 -6.39 -2.93
N SER A 400 3.22 -5.23 -2.45
CA SER A 400 4.35 -5.13 -1.51
C SER A 400 4.09 -5.93 -0.23
N LYS A 401 2.89 -5.77 0.36
CA LYS A 401 2.45 -6.60 1.51
C LYS A 401 2.36 -8.08 1.17
N GLY A 402 1.96 -8.42 -0.06
CA GLY A 402 1.92 -9.79 -0.57
C GLY A 402 3.30 -10.45 -0.61
N ALA A 403 4.29 -9.76 -1.19
CA ALA A 403 5.68 -10.22 -1.29
C ALA A 403 6.31 -10.50 0.08
N THR A 404 6.15 -9.57 1.01
CA THR A 404 6.62 -9.69 2.39
C THR A 404 5.96 -10.87 3.10
N ASN A 405 4.66 -11.08 2.90
CA ASN A 405 3.95 -12.25 3.43
C ASN A 405 4.40 -13.56 2.79
N ILE A 406 4.68 -13.60 1.48
CA ILE A 406 5.21 -14.78 0.80
C ILE A 406 6.56 -15.16 1.42
N LEU A 407 7.47 -14.20 1.56
CA LEU A 407 8.77 -14.43 2.19
C LEU A 407 8.63 -14.88 3.65
N ARG A 408 7.79 -14.20 4.44
CA ARG A 408 7.53 -14.55 5.84
C ARG A 408 6.98 -15.97 5.98
N ASN A 409 5.96 -16.33 5.19
CA ASN A 409 5.35 -17.65 5.20
C ASN A 409 6.37 -18.73 4.80
N ALA A 410 7.20 -18.45 3.79
CA ALA A 410 8.25 -19.36 3.32
C ALA A 410 9.33 -19.59 4.41
N ILE A 411 9.78 -18.52 5.07
CA ILE A 411 10.69 -18.61 6.22
C ILE A 411 10.04 -19.42 7.34
N CYS A 412 8.79 -19.10 7.69
CA CYS A 412 8.07 -19.76 8.77
C CYS A 412 7.89 -21.26 8.49
N GLN A 413 7.50 -21.63 7.27
CA GLN A 413 7.35 -23.02 6.86
C GLN A 413 8.68 -23.78 6.92
N THR A 414 9.77 -23.14 6.51
CA THR A 414 11.10 -23.77 6.47
C THR A 414 11.71 -23.93 7.87
N VAL A 415 11.58 -22.91 8.72
CA VAL A 415 12.22 -22.88 10.04
C VAL A 415 11.38 -23.58 11.09
N THR A 416 10.05 -23.50 10.99
CA THR A 416 9.12 -23.92 12.05
C THR A 416 8.23 -25.11 11.66
N GLU A 417 8.33 -25.59 10.41
CA GLU A 417 7.47 -26.63 9.82
C GLU A 417 5.97 -26.23 9.79
N SER A 418 5.67 -24.92 9.89
CA SER A 418 4.30 -24.38 9.96
C SER A 418 4.20 -23.05 9.20
N THR A 419 3.02 -22.76 8.64
CA THR A 419 2.71 -21.45 8.06
C THR A 419 2.25 -20.43 9.11
N THR A 420 1.97 -20.87 10.33
CA THR A 420 1.55 -19.99 11.44
C THR A 420 2.76 -19.27 12.03
N ILE A 421 2.69 -17.93 12.02
CA ILE A 421 3.78 -17.08 12.50
C ILE A 421 4.05 -17.29 14.01
N ARG A 422 5.33 -17.43 14.39
CA ARG A 422 5.81 -17.44 15.78
C ARG A 422 7.11 -16.66 15.95
N ALA A 423 7.46 -16.34 17.19
CA ALA A 423 8.78 -15.80 17.50
C ALA A 423 9.86 -16.78 17.06
N LEU A 424 10.90 -16.27 16.39
CA LEU A 424 12.11 -17.01 16.09
C LEU A 424 13.15 -16.72 17.18
N THR A 425 13.90 -17.74 17.58
CA THR A 425 15.07 -17.55 18.45
C THR A 425 16.15 -16.75 17.71
N ASP A 426 17.06 -16.11 18.44
CA ASP A 426 18.17 -15.38 17.81
C ASP A 426 19.01 -16.27 16.89
N ALA A 427 19.20 -17.54 17.26
CA ALA A 427 19.93 -18.51 16.45
C ALA A 427 19.19 -18.87 15.14
N GLU A 428 17.87 -19.05 15.20
CA GLU A 428 17.04 -19.27 14.02
C GLU A 428 17.05 -18.06 13.10
N LEU A 429 16.88 -16.87 13.66
CA LEU A 429 16.85 -15.62 12.90
C LEU A 429 18.23 -15.26 12.32
N ASP A 430 19.32 -15.58 13.02
CA ASP A 430 20.69 -15.52 12.49
C ASP A 430 20.89 -16.49 11.34
N TRP A 431 20.34 -17.69 11.43
CA TRP A 431 20.40 -18.67 10.37
C TRP A 431 19.61 -18.20 9.15
N VAL A 432 18.40 -17.66 9.34
CA VAL A 432 17.61 -17.05 8.26
C VAL A 432 18.40 -15.95 7.60
N PHE A 433 18.97 -15.03 8.38
CA PHE A 433 19.79 -13.93 7.86
C PHE A 433 20.95 -14.45 7.02
N LYS A 434 21.72 -15.43 7.51
CA LYS A 434 22.85 -16.05 6.76
C LYS A 434 22.43 -16.76 5.47
N LYS A 435 21.18 -17.22 5.38
CA LYS A 435 20.66 -17.86 4.17
C LYS A 435 20.15 -16.84 3.15
N LEU A 436 19.64 -15.72 3.63
CA LEU A 436 19.26 -14.60 2.79
C LEU A 436 20.49 -13.84 2.28
N ASP A 437 21.52 -13.62 3.12
CA ASP A 437 22.80 -12.97 2.80
C ASP A 437 23.72 -13.93 2.02
N VAL A 438 23.54 -13.98 0.69
CA VAL A 438 24.21 -14.97 -0.17
C VAL A 438 25.68 -14.61 -0.39
N ASP A 439 25.99 -13.32 -0.54
CA ASP A 439 27.37 -12.85 -0.72
C ASP A 439 28.19 -12.74 0.58
N LYS A 440 27.51 -12.81 1.74
CA LYS A 440 28.08 -12.82 3.09
C LYS A 440 28.74 -11.50 3.49
N ASP A 441 28.27 -10.38 2.92
CA ASP A 441 28.73 -9.04 3.30
C ASP A 441 28.12 -8.52 4.62
N LYS A 442 27.28 -9.36 5.27
CA LYS A 442 26.51 -9.06 6.49
C LYS A 442 25.38 -8.07 6.27
N ARG A 443 24.92 -7.88 5.03
CA ARG A 443 23.81 -7.01 4.64
C ARG A 443 23.07 -7.59 3.44
N ILE A 444 21.80 -7.94 3.61
CA ILE A 444 21.01 -8.51 2.51
C ILE A 444 20.63 -7.39 1.53
N CYS A 445 21.15 -7.42 0.31
CA CYS A 445 20.74 -6.53 -0.78
C CYS A 445 19.62 -7.15 -1.65
N GLU A 446 19.15 -6.43 -2.66
CA GLU A 446 18.15 -6.95 -3.61
C GLU A 446 18.62 -8.26 -4.28
N ASN A 447 19.88 -8.31 -4.72
CA ASN A 447 20.42 -9.51 -5.39
C ASN A 447 20.53 -10.71 -4.44
N ASP A 448 20.80 -10.46 -3.16
CA ASP A 448 20.76 -11.48 -2.11
C ASP A 448 19.33 -12.00 -1.92
N LEU A 449 18.34 -11.12 -1.85
CA LEU A 449 16.93 -11.52 -1.71
C LEU A 449 16.41 -12.31 -2.91
N VAL A 450 16.75 -11.91 -4.14
CA VAL A 450 16.37 -12.66 -5.36
C VAL A 450 16.83 -14.11 -5.28
N ARG A 451 18.03 -14.37 -4.72
CA ARG A 451 18.63 -15.71 -4.68
C ARG A 451 18.32 -16.46 -3.39
N GLY A 452 18.37 -15.76 -2.27
CA GLY A 452 18.19 -16.27 -0.92
C GLY A 452 16.73 -16.61 -0.61
N SER A 453 15.75 -15.87 -1.14
CA SER A 453 14.32 -16.19 -0.98
C SER A 453 13.97 -17.56 -1.59
N CYS A 454 14.59 -17.92 -2.72
CA CYS A 454 14.40 -19.22 -3.38
C CYS A 454 14.77 -20.40 -2.47
N PHE A 455 15.73 -20.23 -1.55
CA PHE A 455 16.10 -21.27 -0.58
C PHE A 455 14.94 -21.63 0.35
N PHE A 456 14.10 -20.65 0.70
CA PHE A 456 12.91 -20.84 1.52
C PHE A 456 11.67 -21.27 0.70
N GLY A 457 11.81 -21.40 -0.62
CA GLY A 457 10.70 -21.69 -1.52
C GLY A 457 9.87 -20.46 -1.93
N ALA A 458 10.36 -19.24 -1.64
CA ALA A 458 9.77 -18.00 -2.13
C ALA A 458 10.48 -17.57 -3.42
N ASN A 459 9.78 -17.63 -4.56
CA ASN A 459 10.29 -17.10 -5.82
C ASN A 459 9.72 -15.71 -6.04
N LEU A 460 10.46 -14.68 -5.62
CA LEU A 460 10.05 -13.29 -5.74
C LEU A 460 10.54 -12.68 -7.06
N SER A 461 9.71 -11.88 -7.72
CA SER A 461 10.09 -11.00 -8.82
C SER A 461 10.95 -9.82 -8.34
N ILE A 462 11.56 -9.08 -9.28
CA ILE A 462 12.42 -7.92 -8.95
C ILE A 462 11.64 -6.84 -8.19
N ALA A 463 10.42 -6.52 -8.64
CA ALA A 463 9.54 -5.57 -7.98
C ALA A 463 9.16 -6.02 -6.55
N GLU A 464 8.83 -7.31 -6.36
CA GLU A 464 8.53 -7.88 -5.05
C GLU A 464 9.74 -7.83 -4.12
N VAL A 465 10.94 -8.14 -4.63
CA VAL A 465 12.19 -8.02 -3.88
C VAL A 465 12.44 -6.59 -3.43
N HIS A 466 12.28 -5.61 -4.34
CA HIS A 466 12.43 -4.20 -3.99
C HIS A 466 11.44 -3.77 -2.91
N GLY A 467 10.18 -4.22 -3.01
CA GLY A 467 9.15 -4.00 -1.99
C GLY A 467 9.54 -4.56 -0.62
N VAL A 468 10.02 -5.81 -0.59
CA VAL A 468 10.52 -6.47 0.63
C VAL A 468 11.71 -5.72 1.23
N VAL A 469 12.73 -5.37 0.43
CA VAL A 469 13.91 -4.62 0.92
C VAL A 469 13.46 -3.36 1.63
N LYS A 470 12.57 -2.60 1.01
CA LYS A 470 12.09 -1.32 1.55
C LYS A 470 11.25 -1.46 2.81
N GLU A 471 10.43 -2.50 2.88
CA GLU A 471 9.62 -2.80 4.07
C GLU A 471 10.48 -3.23 5.26
N VAL A 472 11.44 -4.11 5.01
CA VAL A 472 12.30 -4.69 6.06
C VAL A 472 13.42 -3.73 6.47
N ALA A 473 14.11 -3.09 5.52
CA ALA A 473 15.19 -2.15 5.79
C ALA A 473 14.67 -0.79 6.28
N GLY A 474 13.44 -0.43 5.90
CA GLY A 474 12.96 0.93 6.04
C GLY A 474 13.61 1.88 5.03
N SER A 475 13.36 3.17 5.18
CA SER A 475 13.49 4.14 4.09
C SER A 475 14.87 4.73 3.87
N ALA A 476 15.84 4.35 4.70
CA ALA A 476 17.16 4.96 4.75
C ALA A 476 18.28 4.10 4.14
N THR A 477 18.02 2.82 3.84
CA THR A 477 19.03 1.89 3.33
C THR A 477 18.45 0.97 2.26
N ASP A 478 19.24 0.69 1.23
CA ASP A 478 18.96 -0.28 0.15
C ASP A 478 19.40 -1.72 0.52
N LYS A 479 19.92 -1.90 1.74
CA LYS A 479 20.30 -3.19 2.30
C LYS A 479 19.69 -3.40 3.67
N ILE A 480 19.33 -4.65 3.96
CA ILE A 480 18.77 -5.09 5.23
C ILE A 480 19.89 -5.62 6.13
N SER A 481 20.03 -5.03 7.32
CA SER A 481 20.86 -5.56 8.40
C SER A 481 20.12 -6.62 9.23
N ARG A 482 20.87 -7.41 9.99
CA ARG A 482 20.31 -8.43 10.90
C ARG A 482 19.35 -7.85 11.94
N GLU A 483 19.64 -6.64 12.40
CA GLU A 483 18.77 -5.92 13.35
C GLU A 483 17.45 -5.50 12.69
N GLN A 484 17.51 -4.97 11.46
CA GLN A 484 16.32 -4.61 10.66
C GLN A 484 15.45 -5.83 10.37
N LEU A 485 16.05 -6.96 9.97
CA LEU A 485 15.31 -8.21 9.75
C LEU A 485 14.57 -8.67 11.01
N GLY A 486 15.20 -8.54 12.19
CA GLY A 486 14.55 -8.89 13.46
C GLY A 486 13.42 -7.94 13.84
N LYS A 487 13.62 -6.64 13.72
CA LYS A 487 12.57 -5.64 13.97
C LYS A 487 11.35 -5.86 13.07
N TRP A 488 11.59 -6.19 11.80
CA TRP A 488 10.53 -6.56 10.89
C TRP A 488 9.79 -7.82 11.35
N TRP A 489 10.52 -8.89 11.70
CA TRP A 489 9.90 -10.12 12.20
C TRP A 489 9.06 -9.91 13.46
N ASP A 490 9.54 -9.09 14.39
CA ASP A 490 8.81 -8.71 15.61
C ASP A 490 7.56 -7.87 15.31
N ALA A 491 7.63 -6.99 14.30
CA ALA A 491 6.49 -6.22 13.84
C ALA A 491 5.42 -7.13 13.21
N GLU A 492 5.81 -8.12 12.41
CA GLU A 492 4.90 -9.12 11.86
C GLU A 492 4.21 -9.93 12.97
N LEU A 493 4.92 -10.28 14.04
CA LEU A 493 4.34 -10.92 15.23
C LEU A 493 3.40 -10.00 16.00
N SER A 494 3.66 -8.70 15.95
CA SER A 494 2.80 -7.71 16.60
C SER A 494 1.38 -7.68 16.00
N HIS A 495 1.21 -8.16 14.76
CA HIS A 495 -0.08 -8.21 14.06
C HIS A 495 -0.99 -9.41 14.41
N SER A 496 -0.59 -10.28 15.35
CA SER A 496 -1.45 -10.93 16.37
C SER A 496 -0.86 -12.30 16.76
N VAL A 497 -0.17 -12.38 17.91
CA VAL A 497 0.28 -13.65 18.51
C VAL A 497 -0.86 -14.52 19.07
N VAL A 498 -2.09 -13.99 19.06
CA VAL A 498 -3.29 -14.67 19.52
C VAL A 498 -4.23 -14.88 18.34
N THR A 499 -4.48 -16.13 17.96
CA THR A 499 -5.37 -16.44 16.84
C THR A 499 -6.82 -16.27 17.29
N GLN A 500 -7.59 -15.40 16.62
CA GLN A 500 -9.02 -15.29 16.88
C GLN A 500 -9.78 -16.36 16.10
N ILE A 501 -10.53 -17.20 16.81
CA ILE A 501 -11.41 -18.22 16.24
C ILE A 501 -12.87 -17.77 16.35
N THR A 502 -13.70 -18.19 15.39
CA THR A 502 -15.11 -17.77 15.32
C THR A 502 -16.09 -18.92 15.17
N SER A 503 -15.62 -20.17 15.11
CA SER A 503 -16.48 -21.34 14.90
C SER A 503 -15.92 -22.60 15.57
N THR A 504 -16.82 -23.56 15.83
CA THR A 504 -16.45 -24.89 16.34
C THR A 504 -15.52 -25.63 15.39
N LEU A 505 -15.72 -25.48 14.08
CA LEU A 505 -14.89 -26.12 13.06
C LEU A 505 -13.43 -25.69 13.17
N GLU A 506 -13.17 -24.37 13.21
CA GLU A 506 -11.82 -23.82 13.38
C GLU A 506 -11.17 -24.30 14.69
N PHE A 507 -11.96 -24.38 15.76
CA PHE A 507 -11.48 -24.85 17.06
C PHE A 507 -11.05 -26.32 17.01
N GLU A 508 -11.89 -27.19 16.45
CA GLU A 508 -11.63 -28.62 16.32
C GLU A 508 -10.45 -28.91 15.39
N GLU A 509 -10.32 -28.18 14.28
CA GLU A 509 -9.18 -28.28 13.37
C GLU A 509 -7.85 -27.98 14.09
N ILE A 510 -7.82 -26.93 14.91
CA ILE A 510 -6.62 -26.54 15.67
C ILE A 510 -6.29 -27.58 16.74
N LEU A 511 -7.28 -28.08 17.50
CA LEU A 511 -7.04 -29.14 18.50
C LEU A 511 -6.59 -30.45 17.84
N SER A 512 -7.18 -30.82 16.69
CA SER A 512 -6.77 -32.00 15.94
C SER A 512 -5.34 -31.86 15.41
N ALA A 513 -4.93 -30.67 14.99
CA ALA A 513 -3.56 -30.39 14.57
C ALA A 513 -2.55 -30.36 15.74
N ALA A 514 -3.02 -30.11 16.96
CA ALA A 514 -2.20 -30.12 18.17
C ALA A 514 -1.86 -31.54 18.66
N LYS A 515 -2.57 -32.58 18.19
CA LYS A 515 -2.25 -33.98 18.48
C LYS A 515 -1.00 -34.44 17.73
N ALA A 516 -0.12 -35.13 18.45
CA ALA A 516 0.95 -35.91 17.83
C ALA A 516 0.35 -37.03 16.95
N LYS A 517 0.88 -37.22 15.74
CA LYS A 517 0.40 -38.27 14.84
C LYS A 517 0.81 -39.64 15.37
N LYS A 518 -0.05 -40.65 15.17
CA LYS A 518 0.16 -42.03 15.64
C LYS A 518 1.43 -42.70 15.09
N ALA A 519 1.98 -42.21 13.98
CA ALA A 519 3.26 -42.68 13.43
C ALA A 519 4.49 -42.17 14.22
N ASP A 520 4.32 -41.17 15.09
CA ASP A 520 5.38 -40.51 15.85
C ASP A 520 5.42 -40.94 17.34
N LEU A 521 4.62 -41.93 17.75
CA LEU A 521 4.56 -42.46 19.13
C LEU A 521 5.05 -43.93 19.22
N ILE A 522 5.92 -44.22 20.22
CA ILE A 522 6.39 -45.54 20.79
C ILE A 522 7.84 -45.95 20.38
N THR A 523 8.82 -46.43 21.18
CA THR A 523 9.10 -46.62 22.64
C THR A 523 10.61 -46.44 22.94
N ARG A 524 10.95 -46.09 24.18
CA ARG A 524 12.25 -46.31 24.84
C ARG A 524 12.64 -47.80 24.91
N ILE A 525 13.92 -48.10 24.66
CA ILE A 525 14.62 -49.27 25.23
C ILE A 525 15.73 -48.73 26.13
N SER A 526 15.69 -49.09 27.41
CA SER A 526 16.82 -49.10 28.34
C SER A 526 17.49 -50.49 28.26
N VAL A 527 18.77 -50.76 28.56
CA VAL A 527 19.78 -50.16 29.45
C VAL A 527 21.18 -50.59 28.93
N ASP A 528 22.19 -49.78 29.26
CA ASP A 528 23.61 -50.10 29.54
C ASP A 528 24.71 -50.25 28.46
N GLU A 529 25.87 -49.71 28.88
CA GLU A 529 27.23 -49.68 28.32
C GLU A 529 27.44 -50.03 26.83
N GLY A 530 27.59 -48.99 26.00
CA GLY A 530 28.51 -49.09 24.85
C GLY A 530 28.09 -48.45 23.53
N ASP A 531 26.84 -48.06 23.32
CA ASP A 531 26.44 -47.49 22.03
C ASP A 531 25.37 -46.40 22.16
N LYS A 532 25.66 -45.20 21.64
CA LYS A 532 24.75 -44.04 21.66
C LYS A 532 23.78 -44.12 20.48
N ARG A 533 22.47 -44.07 20.74
CA ARG A 533 21.48 -43.70 19.72
C ARG A 533 20.42 -42.72 20.23
N LEU A 534 20.06 -41.81 19.32
CA LEU A 534 19.27 -40.60 19.52
C LEU A 534 17.83 -40.86 19.96
N GLU A 535 17.29 -39.99 20.84
CA GLU A 535 15.85 -39.79 21.03
C GLU A 535 15.45 -38.37 20.58
N SER A 536 14.38 -38.27 19.78
CA SER A 536 13.51 -37.09 19.75
C SER A 536 12.08 -37.57 19.96
N VAL A 537 11.47 -37.23 21.09
CA VAL A 537 10.05 -37.49 21.40
C VAL A 537 9.30 -36.20 21.14
N ARG A 538 8.40 -36.16 20.14
CA ARG A 538 7.48 -35.02 19.96
C ARG A 538 6.20 -35.31 20.75
N SER A 539 5.92 -34.45 21.73
CA SER A 539 4.71 -34.49 22.56
C SER A 539 3.58 -33.66 21.96
N ASP A 540 2.35 -33.93 22.39
CA ASP A 540 1.17 -33.13 22.06
C ASP A 540 1.42 -31.63 22.36
N LYS A 541 1.00 -30.76 21.45
CA LYS A 541 1.16 -29.31 21.61
C LYS A 541 0.14 -28.76 22.60
N ILE A 542 0.53 -27.70 23.28
CA ILE A 542 -0.35 -27.00 24.23
C ILE A 542 -1.14 -25.92 23.48
N VAL A 543 -2.44 -25.86 23.74
CA VAL A 543 -3.35 -24.83 23.22
C VAL A 543 -4.02 -24.12 24.39
N VAL A 544 -3.89 -22.80 24.48
CA VAL A 544 -4.53 -21.97 25.51
C VAL A 544 -5.63 -21.15 24.86
N VAL A 545 -6.87 -21.31 25.32
CA VAL A 545 -8.04 -20.62 24.80
C VAL A 545 -8.54 -19.60 25.82
N LYS A 546 -8.72 -18.35 25.40
CA LYS A 546 -9.46 -17.33 26.14
C LYS A 546 -10.84 -17.11 25.50
N SER A 547 -11.89 -17.41 26.25
CA SER A 547 -13.27 -17.12 25.87
C SER A 547 -13.79 -15.87 26.57
N GLY A 548 -14.41 -14.96 25.82
CA GLY A 548 -14.93 -13.70 26.33
C GLY A 548 -16.10 -13.16 25.53
N PHE A 549 -16.57 -11.97 25.90
CA PHE A 549 -17.62 -11.25 25.19
C PHE A 549 -17.23 -9.77 25.04
N SER A 550 -17.70 -9.11 23.98
CA SER A 550 -17.39 -7.71 23.70
C SER A 550 -17.96 -6.74 24.75
N TYR A 551 -18.92 -7.15 25.57
CA TYR A 551 -19.42 -6.36 26.71
C TYR A 551 -18.74 -6.69 28.05
N CYS A 552 -17.92 -7.74 28.12
CA CYS A 552 -17.23 -8.17 29.33
C CYS A 552 -16.06 -7.23 29.68
N ARG A 553 -16.25 -6.37 30.68
CA ARG A 553 -15.21 -5.43 31.15
C ARG A 553 -13.92 -6.13 31.63
N PRO A 554 -13.97 -7.23 32.43
CA PRO A 554 -12.76 -7.96 32.81
C PRO A 554 -12.01 -8.54 31.61
N CYS A 555 -12.72 -9.01 30.58
CA CYS A 555 -12.13 -9.58 29.37
C CYS A 555 -11.31 -8.55 28.59
N LYS A 556 -11.87 -7.34 28.42
CA LYS A 556 -11.18 -6.20 27.77
C LYS A 556 -9.94 -5.79 28.54
N LYS A 557 -10.06 -5.63 29.86
CA LYS A 557 -8.91 -5.24 30.72
C LYS A 557 -7.78 -6.27 30.67
N PHE A 558 -8.12 -7.54 30.49
CA PHE A 558 -7.13 -8.62 30.44
C PHE A 558 -6.53 -8.87 29.05
N GLU A 559 -7.01 -8.20 27.99
CA GLU A 559 -6.54 -8.44 26.61
C GLU A 559 -5.02 -8.23 26.48
N SER A 560 -4.52 -7.10 26.96
CA SER A 560 -3.08 -6.79 26.92
C SER A 560 -2.23 -7.76 27.75
N SER A 561 -2.77 -8.26 28.87
CA SER A 561 -2.07 -9.27 29.69
C SER A 561 -2.02 -10.62 28.99
N TYR A 562 -3.11 -11.00 28.31
CA TYR A 562 -3.19 -12.25 27.56
C TYR A 562 -2.23 -12.28 26.38
N GLU A 563 -2.17 -11.18 25.61
CA GLU A 563 -1.19 -11.03 24.51
C GLU A 563 0.25 -11.01 25.03
N ALA A 564 0.51 -10.34 26.15
CA ALA A 564 1.85 -10.33 26.76
C ALA A 564 2.29 -11.74 27.18
N ILE A 565 1.39 -12.53 27.79
CA ILE A 565 1.65 -13.93 28.13
C ILE A 565 1.89 -14.75 26.86
N ALA A 566 1.07 -14.59 25.83
CA ALA A 566 1.23 -15.32 24.57
C ALA A 566 2.62 -15.10 23.95
N ARG A 567 3.15 -13.87 24.01
CA ARG A 567 4.52 -13.56 23.57
C ARG A 567 5.61 -14.27 24.37
N SER A 568 5.36 -14.56 25.66
CA SER A 568 6.32 -15.26 26.53
C SER A 568 6.37 -16.77 26.32
N TYR A 569 5.40 -17.35 25.59
CA TYR A 569 5.30 -18.79 25.36
C TYR A 569 5.10 -19.12 23.87
N PRO A 570 6.13 -18.94 23.02
CA PRO A 570 5.99 -19.06 21.56
C PRO A 570 5.71 -20.49 21.05
N ASP A 571 5.98 -21.51 21.86
CA ASP A 571 5.70 -22.92 21.53
C ASP A 571 4.26 -23.35 21.87
N ILE A 572 3.48 -22.45 22.48
CA ILE A 572 2.08 -22.67 22.86
C ILE A 572 1.17 -21.91 21.90
N CYS A 573 0.11 -22.56 21.43
CA CYS A 573 -0.89 -21.91 20.58
C CYS A 573 -1.89 -21.14 21.46
N PHE A 574 -1.97 -19.81 21.30
CA PHE A 574 -2.96 -18.99 22.00
C PHE A 574 -4.14 -18.64 21.10
N LEU A 575 -5.35 -18.96 21.55
CA LEU A 575 -6.61 -18.72 20.85
C LEU A 575 -7.49 -17.74 21.62
N LYS A 576 -8.23 -16.89 20.92
CA LYS A 576 -9.31 -16.10 21.51
C LYS A 576 -10.64 -16.28 20.78
N VAL A 577 -11.72 -16.33 21.54
CA VAL A 577 -13.09 -16.33 21.00
C VAL A 577 -13.93 -15.26 21.70
N LEU A 578 -14.63 -14.46 20.90
CA LEU A 578 -15.66 -13.52 21.37
C LEU A 578 -17.03 -14.13 21.09
N GLY A 579 -17.72 -14.59 22.13
CA GLY A 579 -18.97 -15.33 22.01
C GLY A 579 -20.15 -14.51 21.47
N ASP A 580 -20.01 -13.20 21.32
CA ASP A 580 -20.99 -12.29 20.72
C ASP A 580 -20.57 -11.76 19.34
N SER A 581 -19.48 -12.29 18.77
CA SER A 581 -18.99 -11.84 17.46
C SER A 581 -19.77 -12.43 16.27
N THR A 582 -20.18 -13.69 16.35
CA THR A 582 -20.97 -14.39 15.32
C THR A 582 -21.89 -15.44 15.95
N PRO A 583 -22.94 -15.92 15.26
CA PRO A 583 -23.75 -17.04 15.74
C PRO A 583 -22.94 -18.33 15.99
N ALA A 584 -21.91 -18.58 15.15
CA ALA A 584 -21.03 -19.73 15.31
C ALA A 584 -20.12 -19.58 16.54
N ALA A 585 -19.64 -18.37 16.84
CA ALA A 585 -18.87 -18.09 18.05
C ALA A 585 -19.74 -18.16 19.30
N ALA A 586 -21.00 -17.75 19.21
CA ALA A 586 -21.99 -17.91 20.27
C ALA A 586 -22.25 -19.38 20.57
N HIS A 587 -22.42 -20.22 19.53
CA HIS A 587 -22.54 -21.66 19.66
C HIS A 587 -21.29 -22.29 20.28
N LEU A 588 -20.10 -21.93 19.79
CA LEU A 588 -18.83 -22.39 20.34
C LEU A 588 -18.69 -22.04 21.83
N CYS A 589 -18.95 -20.80 22.23
CA CYS A 589 -18.84 -20.39 23.63
C CYS A 589 -19.94 -21.02 24.51
N LYS A 590 -21.18 -21.07 24.05
CA LYS A 590 -22.34 -21.43 24.88
C LYS A 590 -22.58 -22.94 24.93
N ASP A 591 -22.53 -23.61 23.78
CA ASP A 591 -23.02 -24.98 23.64
C ASP A 591 -21.85 -25.99 23.55
N VAL A 592 -20.70 -25.60 23.01
CA VAL A 592 -19.52 -26.48 22.90
C VAL A 592 -18.59 -26.32 24.10
N LEU A 593 -18.20 -25.09 24.40
CA LEU A 593 -17.35 -24.79 25.54
C LEU A 593 -18.18 -24.68 26.83
N GLU A 594 -19.49 -24.42 26.79
CA GLU A 594 -20.29 -24.21 28.02
C GLU A 594 -19.74 -23.11 28.94
N VAL A 595 -19.31 -21.99 28.36
CA VAL A 595 -18.74 -20.84 29.09
C VAL A 595 -19.82 -20.20 29.99
N ARG A 596 -19.61 -20.26 31.31
CA ARG A 596 -20.54 -19.69 32.32
C ARG A 596 -20.11 -18.34 32.88
N SER A 597 -18.82 -18.05 32.87
CA SER A 597 -18.25 -16.82 33.42
C SER A 597 -17.02 -16.43 32.60
N THR A 598 -16.77 -15.14 32.42
CA THR A 598 -15.71 -14.65 31.53
C THR A 598 -14.80 -13.61 32.18
N PRO A 599 -13.50 -13.55 31.81
CA PRO A 599 -12.84 -14.42 30.84
C PRO A 599 -12.71 -15.87 31.35
N ASP A 600 -12.99 -16.83 30.48
CA ASP A 600 -12.79 -18.27 30.72
C ASP A 600 -11.51 -18.68 30.00
N PHE A 601 -10.62 -19.35 30.72
CA PHE A 601 -9.36 -19.86 30.20
C PHE A 601 -9.37 -21.36 30.23
N ARG A 602 -8.96 -21.96 29.11
CA ARG A 602 -8.78 -23.40 28.98
C ARG A 602 -7.44 -23.70 28.40
N ILE A 603 -6.78 -24.71 28.96
CA ILE A 603 -5.51 -25.21 28.47
C ILE A 603 -5.75 -26.64 28.03
N PHE A 604 -5.43 -26.93 26.78
CA PHE A 604 -5.48 -28.23 26.16
C PHE A 604 -4.06 -28.73 25.89
N LYS A 605 -3.88 -30.04 25.98
CA LYS A 605 -2.70 -30.76 25.48
C LYS A 605 -3.21 -31.72 24.40
N GLY A 606 -2.90 -31.42 23.13
CA GLY A 606 -3.61 -32.03 22.01
C GLY A 606 -5.08 -31.61 22.01
N ASP A 607 -6.01 -32.57 22.10
CA ASP A 607 -7.44 -32.31 22.30
C ASP A 607 -7.91 -32.51 23.75
N VAL A 608 -7.00 -32.87 24.66
CA VAL A 608 -7.35 -33.16 26.05
C VAL A 608 -7.32 -31.86 26.85
N LEU A 609 -8.45 -31.48 27.44
CA LEU A 609 -8.53 -30.36 28.38
C LEU A 609 -7.78 -30.73 29.68
N VAL A 610 -6.72 -29.99 29.99
CA VAL A 610 -5.86 -30.24 31.16
C VAL A 610 -6.04 -29.21 32.28
N SER A 611 -6.50 -27.99 31.95
CA SER A 611 -6.78 -26.96 32.95
C SER A 611 -7.91 -26.04 32.50
N GLN A 612 -8.75 -25.62 33.43
CA GLN A 612 -9.79 -24.63 33.21
C GLN A 612 -9.93 -23.72 34.43
N PHE A 613 -10.05 -22.42 34.19
CA PHE A 613 -10.42 -21.46 35.23
C PHE A 613 -11.01 -20.19 34.63
N THR A 614 -11.71 -19.42 35.46
CA THR A 614 -12.30 -18.13 35.07
C THR A 614 -11.71 -16.97 35.86
N GLY A 615 -11.83 -15.77 35.31
CA GLY A 615 -11.47 -14.51 35.98
C GLY A 615 -10.14 -13.94 35.46
N ALA A 616 -10.05 -12.61 35.41
CA ALA A 616 -8.92 -11.87 34.88
C ALA A 616 -7.71 -11.88 35.85
N ASN A 617 -7.09 -13.04 36.05
CA ASN A 617 -5.94 -13.22 36.94
C ASN A 617 -4.71 -13.67 36.14
N LYS A 618 -3.71 -12.77 36.06
CA LYS A 618 -2.51 -12.96 35.25
C LYS A 618 -1.61 -14.07 35.81
N MET A 619 -1.32 -14.00 37.11
CA MET A 619 -0.47 -14.97 37.81
C MET A 619 -1.05 -16.38 37.70
N LYS A 620 -2.37 -16.52 37.88
CA LYS A 620 -3.04 -17.82 37.78
C LYS A 620 -2.93 -18.45 36.37
N LEU A 621 -2.95 -17.64 35.31
CA LEU A 621 -2.75 -18.13 33.95
C LEU A 621 -1.31 -18.58 33.72
N GLU A 622 -0.33 -17.79 34.17
CA GLU A 622 1.09 -18.13 34.07
C GLU A 622 1.41 -19.42 34.86
N GLU A 623 0.92 -19.54 36.09
CA GLU A 623 1.07 -20.74 36.93
C GLU A 623 0.43 -21.98 36.28
N ALA A 624 -0.77 -21.84 35.70
CA ALA A 624 -1.45 -22.94 35.01
C ALA A 624 -0.67 -23.41 33.78
N ILE A 625 -0.09 -22.48 33.00
CA ILE A 625 0.75 -22.80 31.85
C ILE A 625 2.04 -23.51 32.31
N GLN A 626 2.73 -22.97 33.32
CA GLN A 626 3.94 -23.56 33.87
C GLN A 626 3.71 -24.98 34.41
N LYS A 627 2.58 -25.22 35.07
CA LYS A 627 2.22 -26.55 35.55
C LYS A 627 2.10 -27.56 34.40
N VAL A 628 1.41 -27.19 33.32
CA VAL A 628 1.24 -28.08 32.15
C VAL A 628 2.58 -28.31 31.44
N LEU A 629 3.45 -27.30 31.39
CA LEU A 629 4.80 -27.42 30.85
C LEU A 629 5.72 -28.31 31.71
N ALA A 630 5.54 -28.35 33.03
CA ALA A 630 6.32 -29.21 33.93
C ALA A 630 5.89 -30.68 33.90
N GLU A 631 4.70 -30.98 33.36
CA GLU A 631 4.17 -32.32 33.12
C GLU A 631 4.51 -32.85 31.71
N ASN A 632 5.35 -32.12 30.97
CA ASN A 632 5.94 -32.46 29.66
C ASN A 632 7.37 -32.94 29.84
#